data_AF-A0A444VI21-F1
#
_entry.id   AF-A0A444VI21-F1
#
_cell.length_a   1.000
_cell.length_b   1.000
_cell.length_c   1.000
_cell.angle_alpha   90.00
_cell.angle_beta   90.00
_cell.angle_gamma   90.00
#
_symmetry.space_group_name_H-M   'P 1'
#
loop_
_entity.id
_entity.type
_entity.pdbx_description
1 polymer ?
#
loop_
_entity_poly.entity_id
_entity_poly.type
_entity_poly.pdbx_seq_one_letter_code
_entity_poly.pdbx_strand_id
1 'polypeptide(L)'
;MSNLIILKQNPEMLRDFQEKKTNTDYGEKRIEYWQKSFGQVKRAFVQTFPEIVETYGNDLNQLQHLRDFFAHARYSLKSEIIFYQPSKSRRDLQEKVEILTKHPFDEDQTFMKVKMNGEKYHEIFQELMKFENEIFPKVAEQLDIDLNRLK
;
A
#
# COMPACT_ATOMS: atom_id res chain seq x y z
N MET A 1 -3.88 -5.41 -4.53
CA MET A 1 -4.75 -4.23 -4.76
C MET A 1 -5.37 -4.19 -6.15
N SER A 2 -4.63 -3.88 -7.24
CA SER A 2 -5.23 -3.63 -8.56
C SER A 2 -6.14 -4.74 -9.09
N ASN A 3 -5.73 -6.00 -8.95
CA ASN A 3 -6.55 -7.15 -9.34
C ASN A 3 -7.93 -7.17 -8.65
N LEU A 4 -7.97 -6.91 -7.33
CA LEU A 4 -9.22 -6.85 -6.56
C LEU A 4 -10.13 -5.73 -7.08
N ILE A 5 -9.56 -4.57 -7.41
CA ILE A 5 -10.30 -3.44 -7.99
C ILE A 5 -10.89 -3.84 -9.36
N ILE A 6 -10.06 -4.41 -10.24
CA ILE A 6 -10.48 -4.83 -11.59
C ILE A 6 -11.64 -5.81 -11.48
N LEU A 7 -11.53 -6.83 -10.63
CA LEU A 7 -12.59 -7.83 -10.46
C LEU A 7 -13.88 -7.19 -9.93
N LYS A 8 -13.83 -6.35 -8.89
CA LYS A 8 -15.02 -5.69 -8.34
C LYS A 8 -15.71 -4.76 -9.35
N GLN A 9 -14.93 -4.06 -10.19
CA GLN A 9 -15.47 -3.11 -11.17
C GLN A 9 -15.99 -3.77 -12.46
N ASN A 10 -15.68 -5.05 -12.70
CA ASN A 10 -16.05 -5.76 -13.93
C ASN A 10 -16.74 -7.10 -13.57
N PRO A 11 -18.07 -7.10 -13.33
CA PRO A 11 -18.81 -8.28 -12.84
C PRO A 11 -18.65 -9.53 -13.71
N GLU A 12 -18.53 -9.37 -15.04
CA GLU A 12 -18.31 -10.50 -15.94
C GLU A 12 -16.92 -11.14 -15.73
N MET A 13 -15.88 -10.31 -15.56
CA MET A 13 -14.53 -10.80 -15.24
C MET A 13 -14.50 -11.47 -13.87
N LEU A 14 -15.22 -10.94 -12.88
CA LEU A 14 -15.35 -11.56 -11.57
C LEU A 14 -16.01 -12.93 -11.67
N ARG A 15 -17.13 -13.04 -12.39
CA ARG A 15 -17.81 -14.31 -12.62
C ARG A 15 -16.90 -15.32 -13.30
N ASP A 16 -16.23 -14.92 -14.39
CA ASP A 16 -15.28 -15.80 -15.09
C ASP A 16 -14.14 -16.23 -14.15
N PHE A 17 -13.64 -15.31 -13.32
CA PHE A 17 -12.63 -15.62 -12.32
C PHE A 17 -13.14 -16.65 -11.32
N GLN A 18 -14.32 -16.47 -10.74
CA GLN A 18 -14.95 -17.42 -9.80
C GLN A 18 -15.14 -18.80 -10.44
N GLU A 19 -15.60 -18.84 -11.69
CA GLU A 19 -15.82 -20.07 -12.47
C GLU A 19 -14.52 -20.71 -13.01
N LYS A 20 -13.35 -20.15 -12.71
CA LYS A 20 -12.03 -20.61 -13.19
C LYS A 20 -11.90 -20.58 -14.71
N LYS A 21 -12.60 -19.66 -15.37
CA LYS A 21 -12.52 -19.40 -16.81
C LYS A 21 -11.44 -18.36 -17.10
N THR A 22 -10.88 -18.43 -18.29
CA THR A 22 -9.93 -17.42 -18.78
C THR A 22 -10.71 -16.27 -19.40
N ASN A 23 -10.47 -15.05 -18.92
CA ASN A 23 -10.99 -13.82 -19.49
C ASN A 23 -9.82 -13.05 -20.10
N THR A 24 -9.81 -12.86 -21.43
CA THR A 24 -8.71 -12.21 -22.16
C THR A 24 -8.55 -10.75 -21.77
N ASP A 25 -9.67 -10.07 -21.54
CA ASP A 25 -9.73 -8.62 -21.26
C ASP A 25 -9.20 -8.31 -19.86
N TYR A 26 -9.21 -9.29 -18.95
CA TYR A 26 -8.61 -9.16 -17.62
C TYR A 26 -7.10 -8.84 -17.71
N GLY A 27 -6.39 -9.43 -18.68
CA GLY A 27 -4.98 -9.15 -18.92
C GLY A 27 -4.74 -7.70 -19.36
N GLU A 28 -5.57 -7.19 -20.26
CA GLU A 28 -5.50 -5.81 -20.75
C GLU A 28 -5.77 -4.81 -19.62
N LYS A 29 -6.77 -5.07 -18.78
CA LYS A 29 -7.05 -4.25 -17.59
C LYS A 29 -5.89 -4.22 -16.60
N ARG A 30 -5.18 -5.34 -16.43
CA ARG A 30 -3.97 -5.36 -15.59
C ARG A 30 -2.88 -4.44 -16.14
N ILE A 31 -2.68 -4.43 -17.46
CA ILE A 31 -1.70 -3.54 -18.12
C ILE A 31 -2.08 -2.08 -17.90
N GLU A 32 -3.36 -1.71 -18.04
CA GLU A 32 -3.84 -0.35 -17.74
C GLU A 32 -3.51 0.07 -16.31
N TYR A 33 -3.69 -0.83 -15.34
CA TYR A 33 -3.38 -0.53 -13.93
C TYR A 33 -1.88 -0.48 -13.62
N TRP A 34 -1.03 -1.19 -14.37
CA TRP A 34 0.43 -1.09 -14.23
C TRP A 34 0.99 0.28 -14.61
N GLN A 35 0.31 1.00 -15.51
CA GLN A 35 0.69 2.36 -15.89
C GLN A 35 0.29 3.40 -14.83
N LYS A 36 -0.53 3.04 -13.84
CA LYS A 36 -1.00 3.97 -12.81
C LYS A 36 0.02 4.10 -11.68
N SER A 37 0.17 5.32 -11.17
CA SER A 37 0.89 5.57 -9.91
C SER A 37 0.19 4.90 -8.74
N PHE A 38 0.93 4.61 -7.67
CA PHE A 38 0.35 4.03 -6.46
C PHE A 38 -0.76 4.88 -5.86
N GLY A 39 -0.60 6.21 -5.83
CA GLY A 39 -1.64 7.11 -5.34
C GLY A 39 -2.93 7.05 -6.16
N GLN A 40 -2.85 6.77 -7.47
CA GLN A 40 -4.04 6.51 -8.29
C GLN A 40 -4.67 5.16 -7.95
N VAL A 41 -3.87 4.09 -7.80
CA VAL A 41 -4.36 2.76 -7.44
C VAL A 41 -5.00 2.75 -6.05
N LYS A 42 -4.37 3.39 -5.07
CA LYS A 42 -4.91 3.51 -3.70
C LYS A 42 -6.24 4.27 -3.70
N ARG A 43 -6.34 5.40 -4.40
CA ARG A 43 -7.62 6.14 -4.50
C ARG A 43 -8.72 5.28 -5.12
N ALA A 44 -8.41 4.58 -6.21
CA ALA A 44 -9.37 3.66 -6.83
C ALA A 44 -9.77 2.53 -5.87
N PHE A 45 -8.83 1.99 -5.09
CA PHE A 45 -9.11 0.97 -4.08
C PHE A 45 -10.07 1.49 -3.00
N VAL A 46 -9.79 2.67 -2.46
CA VAL A 46 -10.62 3.32 -1.44
C VAL A 46 -12.03 3.57 -1.94
N GLN A 47 -12.18 4.00 -3.20
CA GLN A 47 -13.48 4.22 -3.83
C GLN A 47 -14.24 2.92 -4.10
N THR A 48 -13.53 1.81 -4.30
CA THR A 48 -14.12 0.53 -4.68
C THR A 48 -14.54 -0.31 -3.47
N PHE A 49 -13.85 -0.14 -2.34
CA PHE A 49 -14.08 -0.89 -1.09
C PHE A 49 -14.17 0.06 0.12
N PRO A 50 -15.16 0.97 0.16
CA PRO A 50 -15.28 1.95 1.26
C PRO A 50 -15.38 1.29 2.65
N GLU A 51 -16.05 0.15 2.75
CA GLU A 51 -16.20 -0.63 3.99
C GLU A 51 -14.87 -1.13 4.56
N ILE A 52 -13.90 -1.46 3.69
CA ILE A 52 -12.55 -1.86 4.11
C ILE A 52 -11.80 -0.63 4.64
N VAL A 53 -12.03 0.54 4.07
CA VAL A 53 -11.34 1.78 4.46
C VAL A 53 -11.79 2.27 5.82
N GLU A 54 -13.06 2.08 6.19
CA GLU A 54 -13.54 2.41 7.53
C GLU A 54 -12.74 1.70 8.63
N THR A 55 -12.31 0.46 8.36
CA THR A 55 -11.53 -0.34 9.32
C THR A 55 -10.00 -0.15 9.14
N TYR A 56 -9.53 -0.08 7.89
CA TYR A 56 -8.10 -0.18 7.54
C TYR A 56 -7.54 1.07 6.86
N GLY A 57 -8.22 2.22 6.97
CA GLY A 57 -7.81 3.46 6.34
C GLY A 57 -6.41 3.93 6.76
N ASN A 58 -6.08 3.78 8.05
CA ASN A 58 -4.76 4.11 8.58
C ASN A 58 -3.67 3.21 7.99
N ASP A 59 -3.93 1.91 7.86
CA ASP A 59 -3.00 0.96 7.25
C ASP A 59 -2.71 1.35 5.78
N LEU A 60 -3.74 1.73 5.02
CA LEU A 60 -3.60 2.19 3.63
C LEU A 60 -2.80 3.51 3.52
N ASN A 61 -2.89 4.39 4.52
CA ASN A 61 -2.05 5.59 4.61
C ASN A 61 -0.61 5.22 4.92
N GLN A 62 -0.39 4.36 5.91
CA GLN A 62 0.94 3.85 6.27
C GLN A 62 1.63 3.15 5.10
N LEU A 63 0.92 2.33 4.32
CA LEU A 63 1.46 1.68 3.12
C LEU A 63 1.93 2.70 2.07
N GLN A 64 1.17 3.80 1.88
CA GLN A 64 1.59 4.88 1.00
C GLN A 64 2.86 5.56 1.51
N HIS A 65 2.91 5.91 2.79
CA HIS A 65 4.07 6.57 3.38
C HIS A 65 5.31 5.67 3.34
N LEU A 66 5.19 4.37 3.61
CA LEU A 66 6.29 3.41 3.49
C LEU A 66 6.80 3.34 2.05
N ARG A 67 5.90 3.26 1.06
CA ARG A 67 6.29 3.27 -0.35
C ARG A 67 7.02 4.56 -0.72
N ASP A 68 6.46 5.71 -0.37
CA ASP A 68 7.05 7.02 -0.66
C ASP A 68 8.41 7.18 0.03
N PHE A 69 8.53 6.68 1.27
CA PHE A 69 9.77 6.63 2.01
C PHE A 69 10.82 5.82 1.26
N PHE A 70 10.55 4.57 0.90
CA PHE A 70 11.52 3.73 0.18
C PHE A 70 11.84 4.25 -1.23
N ALA A 71 10.88 4.89 -1.91
CA ALA A 71 11.08 5.43 -3.25
C ALA A 71 12.01 6.67 -3.27
N HIS A 72 12.07 7.44 -2.18
CA HIS A 72 12.89 8.65 -2.10
C HIS A 72 13.94 8.64 -0.99
N ALA A 73 14.07 7.53 -0.27
CA ALA A 73 15.09 7.32 0.74
C ALA A 73 16.47 7.38 0.10
N ARG A 74 17.35 8.20 0.68
CA ARG A 74 18.79 8.11 0.40
C ARG A 74 19.38 7.08 1.35
N TYR A 75 19.64 5.89 0.83
CA TYR A 75 20.32 4.84 1.58
C TYR A 75 21.83 4.86 1.31
N SER A 76 22.60 4.54 2.34
CA SER A 76 24.04 4.27 2.23
C SER A 76 24.28 2.88 2.78
N LEU A 77 24.98 2.03 2.03
CA LEU A 77 25.33 0.67 2.49
C LEU A 77 26.24 0.68 3.75
N LYS A 78 26.78 1.85 4.12
CA LYS A 78 27.64 2.03 5.30
C LYS A 78 26.90 2.61 6.51
N SER A 79 25.60 2.85 6.41
CA SER A 79 24.81 3.51 7.44
C SER A 79 23.47 2.82 7.60
N GLU A 80 23.14 2.43 8.83
CA GLU A 80 21.79 1.99 9.20
C GLU A 80 20.79 3.16 9.20
N ILE A 81 21.25 4.39 9.03
CA ILE A 81 20.41 5.59 9.08
C ILE A 81 20.02 5.97 7.65
N ILE A 82 18.71 6.00 7.41
CA ILE A 82 18.11 6.56 6.21
C ILE A 82 17.64 7.98 6.51
N PHE A 83 18.03 8.90 5.64
CA PHE A 83 17.52 10.27 5.62
C PHE A 83 16.48 10.41 4.51
N TYR A 84 15.34 10.99 4.86
CA TYR A 84 14.25 11.25 3.95
C TYR A 84 13.78 12.69 4.12
N GLN A 85 13.77 13.45 3.02
CA GLN A 85 13.21 14.79 3.00
C GLN A 85 12.00 14.78 2.08
N PRO A 86 10.76 14.88 2.61
CA PRO A 86 9.58 14.94 1.79
C PRO A 86 9.57 16.24 0.97
N SER A 87 9.10 16.12 -0.27
CA SER A 87 9.12 17.21 -1.25
C SER A 87 8.08 18.32 -1.02
N LYS A 88 7.15 18.15 -0.06
CA LYS A 88 5.91 18.96 -0.01
C LYS A 88 5.50 19.36 1.41
N SER A 89 5.91 20.55 1.86
CA SER A 89 5.43 21.22 3.09
C SER A 89 5.78 20.55 4.44
N ARG A 90 5.84 21.37 5.49
CA ARG A 90 6.15 20.95 6.88
C ARG A 90 5.08 19.99 7.46
N ARG A 91 3.83 20.11 7.03
CA ARG A 91 2.72 19.25 7.48
C ARG A 91 2.85 17.79 6.98
N ASP A 92 3.26 17.60 5.73
CA ASP A 92 3.53 16.26 5.17
C ASP A 92 4.73 15.61 5.86
N LEU A 93 5.74 16.41 6.24
CA LEU A 93 6.86 15.92 7.04
C LEU A 93 6.40 15.46 8.42
N GLN A 94 5.60 16.26 9.11
CA GLN A 94 5.04 15.92 10.42
C GLN A 94 4.27 14.60 10.37
N GLU A 95 3.29 14.48 9.46
CA GLU A 95 2.46 13.28 9.31
C GLU A 95 3.32 12.04 9.06
N LYS A 96 4.31 12.15 8.16
CA LYS A 96 5.21 11.02 7.85
C LYS A 96 6.11 10.65 9.02
N VAL A 97 6.64 11.62 9.76
CA VAL A 97 7.48 11.36 10.94
C VAL A 97 6.66 10.63 11.99
N GLU A 98 5.49 11.14 12.35
CA GLU A 98 4.65 10.56 13.39
C GLU A 98 4.20 9.14 13.02
N ILE A 99 3.78 8.91 11.77
CA ILE A 99 3.31 7.59 11.32
C ILE A 99 4.47 6.60 11.19
N LEU A 100 5.59 6.98 10.56
CA LEU A 100 6.65 6.03 10.22
C LEU A 100 7.62 5.79 11.37
N THR A 101 7.85 6.78 12.23
CA THR A 101 8.78 6.66 13.37
C THR A 101 8.08 6.38 14.68
N LYS A 102 6.76 6.62 14.78
CA LYS A 102 5.99 6.56 16.03
C LYS A 102 6.54 7.51 17.12
N HIS A 103 7.31 8.52 16.71
CA HIS A 103 7.84 9.58 17.58
C HIS A 103 7.15 10.91 17.26
N PRO A 104 7.00 11.81 18.25
CA PRO A 104 6.52 13.16 18.01
C PRO A 104 7.43 13.90 17.04
N PHE A 105 6.82 14.72 16.16
CA PHE A 105 7.56 15.58 15.26
C PHE A 105 8.27 16.71 16.03
N ASP A 106 9.55 16.92 15.73
CA ASP A 106 10.32 18.07 16.23
C ASP A 106 10.15 19.25 15.27
N GLU A 107 9.78 20.42 15.80
CA GLU A 107 9.52 21.62 15.02
C GLU A 107 10.74 22.14 14.25
N ASP A 108 11.95 21.85 14.72
CA ASP A 108 13.20 22.20 14.04
C ASP A 108 13.63 21.14 13.01
N GLN A 109 12.89 20.04 12.91
CA GLN A 109 13.19 18.93 12.01
C GLN A 109 12.89 19.30 10.55
N THR A 110 13.94 19.28 9.73
CA THR A 110 13.86 19.54 8.27
C THR A 110 13.88 18.27 7.43
N PHE A 111 14.24 17.13 8.03
CA PHE A 111 14.30 15.81 7.40
C PHE A 111 13.91 14.72 8.40
N MET A 112 13.32 13.65 7.91
CA MET A 112 13.07 12.44 8.69
C MET A 112 14.34 11.59 8.76
N LYS A 113 14.67 11.13 9.97
CA LYS A 113 15.77 10.22 10.24
C LYS A 113 15.19 8.90 10.73
N VAL A 114 15.42 7.81 9.99
CA VAL A 114 14.97 6.48 10.37
C VAL A 114 16.18 5.58 10.54
N LYS A 115 16.33 4.98 11.72
CA LYS A 115 17.34 3.93 11.96
C LYS A 115 16.74 2.59 11.55
N MET A 116 17.25 2.03 10.46
CA MET A 116 16.88 0.72 9.92
C MET A 116 17.69 -0.38 10.60
N ASN A 117 17.36 -0.68 11.85
CA ASN A 117 17.89 -1.85 12.57
C ASN A 117 16.98 -3.07 12.33
N GLY A 118 17.39 -4.26 12.79
CA GLY A 118 16.62 -5.49 12.63
C GLY A 118 15.18 -5.40 13.17
N GLU A 119 14.99 -4.70 14.29
CA GLU A 119 13.67 -4.44 14.88
C GLU A 119 12.79 -3.61 13.94
N LYS A 120 13.31 -2.50 13.38
CA LYS A 120 12.56 -1.65 12.46
C LYS A 120 12.21 -2.36 11.15
N TYR A 121 13.12 -3.19 10.64
CA TYR A 121 12.81 -4.05 9.50
C TYR A 121 11.68 -5.03 9.82
N HIS A 122 11.72 -5.65 11.01
CA HIS A 122 10.68 -6.57 11.44
C HIS A 122 9.33 -5.85 11.59
N GLU A 123 9.32 -4.66 12.21
CA GLU A 123 8.12 -3.83 12.33
C GLU A 123 7.52 -3.55 10.95
N ILE A 124 8.29 -2.99 10.02
CA ILE A 124 7.81 -2.70 8.66
C ILE A 124 7.31 -3.98 7.97
N PHE A 125 8.01 -5.09 8.15
CA PHE A 125 7.58 -6.38 7.59
C PHE A 125 6.22 -6.81 8.14
N GLN A 126 5.97 -6.71 9.45
CA GLN A 126 4.68 -7.05 10.06
C GLN A 126 3.55 -6.15 9.51
N GLU A 127 3.81 -4.86 9.37
CA GLU A 127 2.84 -3.91 8.80
C GLU A 127 2.49 -4.27 7.35
N LEU A 128 3.48 -4.68 6.54
CA LEU A 128 3.23 -5.18 5.19
C LEU A 128 2.48 -6.52 5.19
N MET A 129 2.80 -7.43 6.10
CA MET A 129 2.15 -8.73 6.22
C MET A 129 0.69 -8.62 6.64
N LYS A 130 0.28 -7.56 7.34
CA LYS A 130 -1.14 -7.28 7.63
C LYS A 130 -1.98 -7.18 6.36
N PHE A 131 -1.43 -6.65 5.27
CA PHE A 131 -2.14 -6.61 3.99
C PHE A 131 -2.37 -8.01 3.41
N GLU A 132 -1.35 -8.86 3.43
CA GLU A 132 -1.41 -10.21 2.90
C GLU A 132 -2.27 -11.15 3.75
N ASN A 133 -2.22 -10.99 5.08
CA ASN A 133 -2.82 -11.94 6.02
C ASN A 133 -4.21 -11.52 6.52
N GLU A 134 -4.56 -10.23 6.45
CA GLU A 134 -5.81 -9.72 7.00
C GLU A 134 -6.63 -8.91 5.98
N ILE A 135 -6.04 -7.86 5.39
CA ILE A 135 -6.80 -6.90 4.59
C ILE A 135 -7.23 -7.49 3.23
N PHE A 136 -6.29 -8.04 2.45
CA PHE A 136 -6.63 -8.64 1.15
C PHE A 136 -7.49 -9.89 1.28
N PRO A 137 -7.29 -10.77 2.29
CA PRO A 137 -8.22 -11.86 2.55
C PRO A 137 -9.66 -11.39 2.80
N LYS A 138 -9.87 -10.35 3.61
CA LYS A 138 -11.22 -9.78 3.83
C LYS A 138 -11.85 -9.24 2.55
N VAL A 139 -11.07 -8.58 1.70
CA VAL A 139 -11.55 -8.10 0.39
C VAL A 139 -11.89 -9.29 -0.52
N ALA A 140 -11.06 -10.33 -0.53
CA ALA A 140 -11.30 -11.53 -1.32
C ALA A 140 -12.56 -12.28 -0.88
N GLU A 141 -12.82 -12.34 0.43
CA GLU A 141 -14.06 -12.88 1.00
C GLU A 141 -15.29 -12.11 0.52
N GLN A 142 -15.24 -10.77 0.52
CA GLN A 142 -16.33 -9.93 -0.01
C GLN A 142 -16.60 -10.14 -1.51
N LEU A 143 -15.60 -10.63 -2.25
CA LEU A 143 -15.72 -10.95 -3.67
C LEU A 143 -16.00 -12.43 -3.93
N ASP A 144 -16.02 -13.26 -2.89
CA ASP A 144 -16.09 -14.72 -3.01
C ASP A 144 -15.04 -15.29 -3.99
N ILE A 145 -13.78 -14.91 -3.80
CA ILE A 145 -12.66 -15.38 -4.65
C ILE A 145 -11.52 -15.97 -3.83
N ASP A 146 -10.82 -16.94 -4.43
CA ASP A 146 -9.55 -17.44 -3.90
C ASP A 146 -8.40 -16.46 -4.23
N LEU A 147 -7.90 -15.79 -3.21
CA LEU A 147 -6.80 -14.81 -3.31
C LEU A 147 -5.52 -15.43 -3.89
N ASN A 148 -5.26 -16.73 -3.69
CA ASN A 148 -4.04 -17.37 -4.20
C ASN A 148 -4.00 -17.44 -5.72
N ARG A 149 -5.16 -17.37 -6.38
CA ARG A 149 -5.25 -17.32 -7.85
C ARG A 149 -4.91 -15.95 -8.44
N LEU A 150 -4.66 -14.95 -7.59
CA LEU A 150 -4.18 -13.63 -8.01
C LEU A 150 -2.65 -13.50 -8.00
N LYS A 151 -1.94 -14.50 -7.45
CA LYS A 151 -0.49 -14.52 -7.31
C LYS A 151 0.19 -15.03 -8.57
#